data_AF-A0A5K1EYF3-F1
#
_entry.id   AF-A0A5K1EYF3-F1
#
_cell.length_a   1.000
_cell.length_b   1.000
_cell.length_c   1.000
_cell.angle_alpha   90.00
_cell.angle_beta   90.00
_cell.angle_gamma   90.00
#
_symmetry.space_group_name_H-M   'P 1'
#
loop_
_entity.id
_entity.type
_entity.pdbx_description
1 polymer ?
#
loop_
_entity_poly.entity_id
_entity_poly.type
_entity_poly.pdbx_seq_one_letter_code
_entity_poly.pdbx_strand_id
1 'polypeptide(L)'
;GTQIRATMFNEAAKKFYPKFELGKVYYISRGTLKLANRQFKTVPNDYEMTLNENSEVEEAAGEGISIPEVKFNFTKIDQLSQYINGRELI
;
A
#
# COMPACT_ATOMS: atom_id res chain seq x y z
N GLY A 1 3.56 13.27 -2.50
CA GLY A 1 3.02 12.26 -1.59
C GLY A 1 3.90 11.03 -1.61
N THR A 2 3.97 10.33 -0.49
CA THR A 2 4.68 9.05 -0.34
C THR A 2 3.65 7.94 -0.30
N GLN A 3 3.95 6.78 -0.88
CA GLN A 3 3.09 5.60 -0.81
C GLN A 3 3.42 4.81 0.46
N ILE A 4 2.46 4.10 1.06
CA ILE A 4 2.71 3.22 2.21
C ILE A 4 2.01 1.89 1.98
N ARG A 5 2.67 0.78 2.37
CA ARG A 5 2.02 -0.52 2.38
C ARG A 5 1.24 -0.70 3.68
N ALA A 6 -0.02 -1.09 3.57
CA ALA A 6 -0.82 -1.55 4.69
C ALA A 6 -1.12 -3.06 4.56
N THR A 7 -1.06 -3.79 5.67
CA THR A 7 -1.37 -5.23 5.71
C THR A 7 -2.42 -5.53 6.77
N MET A 8 -3.29 -6.49 6.49
CA MET A 8 -4.32 -7.00 7.40
C MET A 8 -4.14 -8.50 7.53
N PHE A 9 -4.33 -9.05 8.73
CA PHE A 9 -4.22 -10.49 8.99
C PHE A 9 -5.49 -10.98 9.68
N ASN A 10 -5.79 -12.28 9.51
CA ASN A 10 -6.84 -12.99 10.24
C ASN A 10 -8.21 -12.27 10.18
N GLU A 11 -8.78 -11.93 11.33
CA GLU A 11 -10.10 -11.29 11.44
C GLU A 11 -10.14 -9.89 10.81
N ALA A 12 -9.05 -9.11 10.90
CA ALA A 12 -8.96 -7.83 10.22
C ALA A 12 -9.03 -8.01 8.70
N ALA A 13 -8.37 -9.04 8.15
CA ALA A 13 -8.47 -9.33 6.72
C ALA A 13 -9.91 -9.67 6.34
N LYS A 14 -10.60 -10.55 7.08
CA LYS A 14 -12.01 -10.88 6.83
C LYS A 14 -12.93 -9.66 6.91
N LYS A 15 -12.70 -8.77 7.89
CA LYS A 15 -13.48 -7.54 8.12
C LYS A 15 -13.36 -6.54 6.98
N PHE A 16 -12.15 -6.32 6.48
CA PHE A 16 -11.86 -5.22 5.55
C PHE A 16 -11.76 -5.65 4.08
N TYR A 17 -11.51 -6.93 3.80
CA TYR A 17 -11.45 -7.43 2.43
C TYR A 17 -12.68 -7.08 1.58
N PRO A 18 -13.94 -7.21 2.06
CA PRO A 18 -15.09 -6.80 1.26
C PRO A 18 -15.32 -5.28 1.20
N LYS A 19 -14.58 -4.48 1.98
CA LYS A 19 -14.73 -3.01 2.00
C LYS A 19 -13.84 -2.29 1.00
N PHE A 20 -12.64 -2.81 0.77
CA PHE A 20 -11.67 -2.18 -0.11
C PHE A 20 -11.93 -2.56 -1.57
N GLU A 21 -12.17 -1.54 -2.40
CA GLU A 21 -12.27 -1.66 -3.84
C GLU A 21 -11.16 -0.84 -4.51
N LEU A 22 -10.67 -1.32 -5.65
CA LEU A 22 -9.65 -0.63 -6.43
C LEU A 22 -10.19 0.70 -6.98
N GLY A 23 -9.37 1.75 -6.94
CA GLY A 23 -9.70 3.08 -7.47
C GLY A 23 -10.52 3.97 -6.53
N LYS A 24 -10.99 3.45 -5.39
CA LYS A 24 -11.69 4.23 -4.38
C LYS A 24 -10.75 4.86 -3.35
N VAL A 25 -11.23 5.92 -2.70
CA VAL A 25 -10.50 6.65 -1.67
C VAL A 25 -11.09 6.35 -0.30
N TYR A 26 -10.23 6.15 0.69
CA TYR A 26 -10.64 5.79 2.05
C TYR A 26 -9.89 6.62 3.10
N TYR A 27 -10.60 6.97 4.16
CA TYR A 27 -10.01 7.40 5.42
C TYR A 27 -9.69 6.16 6.26
N ILE A 28 -8.45 6.05 6.70
CA ILE A 28 -7.95 4.93 7.50
C ILE A 28 -7.41 5.49 8.81
N SER A 29 -7.89 4.96 9.93
CA SER A 29 -7.48 5.38 11.27
C SER A 29 -7.15 4.17 12.16
N ARG A 30 -6.42 4.43 13.26
CA ARG A 30 -6.05 3.42 14.27
C ARG A 30 -5.29 2.20 13.70
N GLY A 31 -4.44 2.44 12.70
CA GLY A 31 -3.45 1.48 12.23
C GLY A 31 -2.15 1.56 13.04
N THR A 32 -1.43 0.44 13.16
CA THR A 32 -0.11 0.41 13.80
C THR A 32 0.99 0.59 12.74
N LEU A 33 1.90 1.53 12.95
CA LEU A 33 3.09 1.71 12.11
C LEU A 33 4.26 0.90 12.67
N LYS A 34 5.02 0.27 11.77
CA LYS A 34 6.28 -0.41 12.08
C LYS A 34 7.29 -0.17 10.97
N LEU A 35 8.57 -0.40 11.26
CA LEU A 35 9.62 -0.30 10.24
C LEU A 35 9.35 -1.30 9.11
N ALA A 36 9.45 -0.83 7.88
CA ALA A 36 9.24 -1.66 6.70
C ALA A 36 10.31 -2.75 6.64
N ASN A 37 9.89 -3.98 6.37
CA ASN A 37 10.85 -5.05 6.17
C ASN A 37 11.57 -4.85 4.84
N ARG A 38 12.83 -4.37 4.92
CA ARG A 38 13.68 -4.07 3.74
C ARG A 38 13.87 -5.26 2.80
N GLN A 39 13.75 -6.50 3.30
CA GLN A 39 13.87 -7.70 2.46
C GLN A 39 12.64 -7.96 1.59
N PHE A 40 11.48 -7.40 1.95
CA PHE A 40 10.20 -7.66 1.29
C PHE A 40 9.43 -6.36 1.00
N LYS A 41 10.13 -5.26 0.76
CA LYS A 41 9.53 -3.94 0.56
C LYS A 41 9.14 -3.77 -0.91
N THR A 42 7.85 -3.57 -1.17
CA THR A 42 7.29 -3.32 -2.52
C THR A 42 6.99 -1.84 -2.79
N VAL A 43 7.18 -0.98 -1.78
CA VAL A 43 6.85 0.45 -1.85
C VAL A 43 8.00 1.22 -1.19
N PRO A 44 8.54 2.31 -1.80
CA PRO A 44 9.65 3.08 -1.25
C PRO A 44 9.26 3.95 -0.02
N ASN A 45 8.95 3.29 1.10
CA ASN A 45 8.65 3.89 2.41
C ASN A 45 9.33 3.14 3.57
N ASP A 46 9.92 3.88 4.51
CA ASP A 46 10.63 3.29 5.66
C ASP A 46 9.69 2.66 6.70
N TYR A 47 8.39 2.91 6.57
CA TYR A 47 7.36 2.34 7.42
C TYR A 47 6.35 1.54 6.61
N GLU A 48 5.74 0.57 7.29
CA GLU A 48 4.55 -0.14 6.83
C GLU A 48 3.48 -0.09 7.94
N MET A 49 2.23 -0.15 7.52
CA MET A 49 1.07 -0.09 8.40
C MET A 49 0.46 -1.48 8.55
N THR A 50 -0.05 -1.80 9.73
CA THR A 50 -0.89 -2.98 9.95
C THR A 50 -2.23 -2.54 10.52
N LEU A 51 -3.32 -2.99 9.90
CA LEU A 51 -4.68 -2.77 10.41
C LEU A 51 -5.13 -3.98 11.23
N ASN A 52 -5.79 -3.70 12.34
CA ASN A 52 -6.33 -4.68 13.27
C ASN A 52 -7.86 -4.53 13.40
N GLU A 53 -8.48 -5.34 14.25
CA GLU A 53 -9.94 -5.32 14.45
C GLU A 53 -10.49 -3.97 14.93
N ASN A 54 -9.68 -3.17 15.62
CA ASN A 54 -10.01 -1.84 16.12
C ASN A 54 -9.73 -0.73 15.11
N SER A 55 -9.12 -1.04 13.96
CA SER A 55 -8.93 -0.07 12.89
C SER A 55 -10.28 0.37 12.30
N GLU A 56 -10.33 1.63 11.88
CA GLU A 56 -11.49 2.22 11.21
C GLU A 56 -11.13 2.50 9.75
N VAL A 57 -12.06 2.14 8.85
CA VAL A 57 -11.94 2.35 7.41
C VAL A 57 -13.29 2.87 6.93
N GLU A 58 -13.28 4.09 6.42
CA GLU A 58 -14.46 4.79 5.90
C GLU A 58 -14.21 5.23 4.45
N GLU A 59 -15.16 4.95 3.56
CA GLU A 59 -15.08 5.39 2.17
C GLU A 59 -15.25 6.91 2.11
N ALA A 60 -14.32 7.58 1.45
CA ALA A 60 -14.33 9.02 1.27
C ALA A 60 -15.15 9.36 0.02
N ALA A 61 -16.48 9.37 0.16
CA ALA A 61 -17.40 9.76 -0.92
C ALA A 61 -17.57 11.29 -0.95
N GLY A 62 -17.02 11.95 -1.97
CA GLY A 62 -17.21 13.39 -2.16
C GLY A 62 -16.51 13.94 -3.41
N GLU A 63 -17.16 14.89 -4.09
CA GLU A 63 -16.55 15.66 -5.18
C GLU A 63 -15.35 16.46 -4.63
N GLY A 64 -14.17 16.30 -5.25
CA GLY A 64 -12.96 17.04 -4.88
C GLY A 64 -11.93 16.27 -4.05
N ILE A 65 -12.21 15.01 -3.66
CA ILE A 65 -11.19 14.15 -3.02
C ILE A 65 -10.29 13.56 -4.10
N SER A 66 -9.26 14.32 -4.48
CA SER A 66 -8.21 13.86 -5.39
C SER A 66 -6.99 13.43 -4.58
N ILE A 67 -6.75 12.12 -4.53
CA ILE A 67 -5.43 11.60 -4.14
C ILE A 67 -4.53 11.52 -5.39
N PRO A 68 -3.21 11.76 -5.24
CA PRO A 68 -2.28 11.64 -6.35
C PRO A 68 -2.37 10.26 -6.98
N GLU A 69 -2.45 10.21 -8.31
CA GLU A 69 -2.42 8.95 -9.06
C GLU A 69 -1.16 8.14 -8.74
N VAL A 70 -1.28 6.82 -8.87
CA VAL A 70 -0.19 5.88 -8.62
C VAL A 70 1.01 6.26 -9.49
N LYS A 71 2.14 6.56 -8.86
CA LYS A 71 3.40 6.79 -9.56
C LYS A 71 4.02 5.46 -9.93
N PHE A 72 4.16 5.21 -11.22
CA PHE A 72 4.92 4.08 -11.75
C PHE A 72 6.33 4.51 -12.10
N ASN A 73 7.31 3.69 -11.74
CA ASN A 73 8.69 3.85 -12.20
C ASN A 73 8.97 2.80 -13.28
N PHE A 74 8.61 3.12 -14.52
CA PHE A 74 8.73 2.16 -15.62
C PHE A 74 10.18 1.95 -16.03
N THR A 75 10.58 0.68 -16.12
CA THR A 75 11.85 0.25 -16.70
C THR A 75 11.61 -0.27 -18.12
N LYS A 76 12.45 0.13 -19.08
CA LYS A 76 12.35 -0.40 -20.45
C LYS A 76 12.70 -1.89 -20.49
N ILE A 77 12.08 -2.62 -21.40
CA ILE A 77 12.24 -4.08 -21.51
C ILE A 77 13.71 -4.49 -21.74
N ASP A 78 14.45 -3.72 -22.54
CA ASP A 78 15.89 -3.94 -22.81
C ASP A 78 16.79 -3.74 -21.58
N GLN A 79 16.32 -2.99 -20.58
CA GLN A 79 17.00 -2.71 -19.32
C GLN A 79 16.68 -3.74 -18.22
N LEU A 80 15.76 -4.68 -18.46
CA LEU A 80 15.39 -5.71 -17.49
C LEU A 80 16.58 -6.63 -17.12
N SER A 81 17.56 -6.77 -18.01
CA SER A 81 18.77 -7.56 -17.78
C SER A 81 19.53 -7.17 -16.50
N GLN A 82 19.46 -5.89 -16.10
CA GLN A 82 20.10 -5.36 -14.89
C GLN A 82 19.42 -5.81 -13.59
N TYR A 83 18.18 -6.30 -13.68
CA TYR A 83 17.36 -6.75 -12.56
C TYR A 83 17.31 -8.27 -12.43
N ILE A 84 17.89 -9.01 -13.38
CA ILE A 84 18.06 -10.46 -13.30
C ILE A 84 19.07 -10.76 -12.17
N ASN A 85 18.62 -11.40 -11.10
CA ASN A 85 19.34 -11.66 -9.84
C ASN A 85 19.54 -10.43 -8.91
N GLY A 86 18.96 -9.27 -9.24
CA GLY A 86 18.98 -8.08 -8.38
C GLY A 86 17.96 -8.18 -7.24
N ARG A 87 18.36 -7.77 -6.03
CA ARG A 87 17.47 -7.69 -4.85
C ARG A 87 16.48 -6.51 -4.91
N GLU A 88 16.61 -5.62 -5.88
CA GLU A 88 15.69 -4.51 -6.10
C GLU A 88 14.52 -4.96 -6.98
N LEU A 89 13.34 -4.99 -6.36
CA LEU A 89 12.07 -5.17 -7.07
C LEU A 89 11.67 -3.83 -7.71
N ILE A 90 11.18 -3.93 -8.95
CA ILE A 90 10.57 -2.83 -9.73
C ILE A 90 9.36 -2.27 -8.97
#